data_AF-A0A0S1AXN2-F1
#
_entry.id   AF-A0A0S1AXN2-F1
#
_cell.length_a   1.000
_cell.length_b   1.000
_cell.length_c   1.000
_cell.angle_alpha   90.00
_cell.angle_beta   90.00
_cell.angle_gamma   90.00
#
_symmetry.space_group_name_H-M   'P 1'
#
loop_
_entity.id
_entity.type
_entity.pdbx_description
1 polymer ?
#
loop_
_entity_poly.entity_id
_entity_poly.type
_entity_poly.pdbx_seq_one_letter_code
_entity_poly.pdbx_strand_id
1 'polypeptide(L)'
;MRTMCKWQVALLVACVSAAMPALAKLQQRPVEWQLDGTRYSGVLVFDDEGDGRRPGVVMVPNWRGVNASAIEKAGRIAGDDYVVLVADVYGSAVRPKDDAEAAAASRPLRENRAALRARARAALDALKAQAGKAPLDASRIAAVGFCFGGSTVLEMARAGMPLAGVVSLHGGLSTPSPAAAGSAKVPMLVLNGAADRGVTAEDIAAFGKEMDGAGADWQFVNFSGAVHCFAESDANSPPGCLYDPRAARRAWKMMDDFLEERLQR
;
A
#
# COMPACT_ATOMS: atom_id res chain seq x y z
N MET A 1 -89.84 -6.39 -10.44
CA MET A 1 -88.74 -5.41 -10.35
C MET A 1 -87.71 -5.90 -9.33
N ARG A 2 -86.61 -6.53 -9.79
CA ARG A 2 -85.37 -6.73 -9.03
C ARG A 2 -84.23 -6.82 -10.03
N THR A 3 -83.48 -5.74 -10.18
CA THR A 3 -82.27 -5.65 -11.01
C THR A 3 -81.05 -5.89 -10.11
N MET A 4 -80.21 -6.86 -10.49
CA MET A 4 -78.96 -7.19 -9.81
C MET A 4 -77.86 -6.20 -10.20
N CYS A 5 -77.15 -5.67 -9.20
CA CYS A 5 -75.98 -4.81 -9.38
C CYS A 5 -74.71 -5.66 -9.25
N LYS A 6 -73.88 -5.68 -10.29
CA LYS A 6 -72.57 -6.35 -10.32
C LYS A 6 -71.53 -5.45 -9.68
N TRP A 7 -70.75 -5.96 -8.74
CA TRP A 7 -69.55 -5.29 -8.20
C TRP A 7 -68.31 -5.88 -8.87
N GLN A 8 -67.52 -5.05 -9.53
CA GLN A 8 -66.17 -5.39 -10.00
C GLN A 8 -65.16 -4.91 -8.95
N VAL A 9 -64.34 -5.83 -8.45
CA VAL A 9 -63.19 -5.52 -7.58
C VAL A 9 -61.97 -5.32 -8.47
N ALA A 10 -61.38 -4.13 -8.45
CA ALA A 10 -60.11 -3.83 -9.09
C ALA A 10 -58.96 -4.11 -8.12
N LEU A 11 -58.04 -5.01 -8.47
CA LEU A 11 -56.78 -5.22 -7.76
C LEU A 11 -55.76 -4.16 -8.20
N LEU A 12 -55.33 -3.32 -7.27
CA LEU A 12 -54.16 -2.44 -7.43
C LEU A 12 -52.90 -3.24 -7.05
N VAL A 13 -52.03 -3.51 -8.03
CA VAL A 13 -50.69 -4.07 -7.80
C VAL A 13 -49.73 -2.91 -7.58
N ALA A 14 -49.28 -2.72 -6.35
CA ALA A 14 -48.21 -1.77 -6.02
C ALA A 14 -46.85 -2.40 -6.35
N CYS A 15 -46.21 -1.95 -7.42
CA CYS A 15 -44.82 -2.30 -7.72
C CYS A 15 -43.89 -1.53 -6.77
N VAL A 16 -43.43 -2.19 -5.71
CA VAL A 16 -42.30 -1.70 -4.90
C VAL A 16 -41.02 -2.01 -5.66
N SER A 17 -40.48 -1.03 -6.38
CA SER A 17 -39.15 -1.11 -6.98
C SER A 17 -38.09 -0.98 -5.88
N ALA A 18 -37.61 -2.11 -5.38
CA ALA A 18 -36.42 -2.13 -4.54
C ALA A 18 -35.21 -1.76 -5.41
N ALA A 19 -34.66 -0.56 -5.22
CA ALA A 19 -33.36 -0.20 -5.77
C ALA A 19 -32.31 -1.11 -5.12
N MET A 20 -31.73 -2.03 -5.90
CA MET A 20 -30.58 -2.78 -5.45
C MET A 20 -29.38 -1.85 -5.40
N PRO A 21 -28.64 -1.78 -4.28
CA PRO A 21 -27.39 -1.03 -4.25
C PRO A 21 -26.44 -1.68 -5.26
N ALA A 22 -25.92 -0.88 -6.19
CA ALA A 22 -24.83 -1.32 -7.05
C ALA A 22 -23.65 -1.67 -6.13
N LEU A 23 -23.11 -2.89 -6.26
CA LEU A 23 -21.82 -3.18 -5.67
C LEU A 23 -20.78 -2.41 -6.48
N ALA A 24 -20.21 -1.37 -5.87
CA ALA A 24 -19.02 -0.66 -6.32
C ALA A 24 -17.96 -1.63 -6.88
N LYS A 25 -17.46 -1.38 -8.09
CA LYS A 25 -16.60 -2.32 -8.81
C LYS A 25 -15.16 -1.80 -8.77
N LEU A 26 -14.41 -2.27 -7.78
CA LEU A 26 -12.97 -2.02 -7.67
C LEU A 26 -12.27 -2.24 -9.02
N GLN A 27 -11.72 -1.18 -9.59
CA GLN A 27 -11.00 -1.20 -10.84
C GLN A 27 -9.58 -1.69 -10.62
N GLN A 28 -9.07 -2.48 -11.57
CA GLN A 28 -7.68 -2.93 -11.61
C GLN A 28 -7.14 -2.70 -13.01
N ARG A 29 -6.31 -1.68 -13.18
CA ARG A 29 -5.79 -1.27 -14.49
C ARG A 29 -4.27 -1.35 -14.53
N PRO A 30 -3.67 -2.11 -15.48
CA PRO A 30 -2.22 -2.07 -15.67
C PRO A 30 -1.74 -0.64 -15.96
N VAL A 31 -0.64 -0.24 -15.33
CA VAL A 31 0.05 1.03 -15.60
C VAL A 31 1.51 0.71 -15.89
N GLU A 32 1.99 1.23 -17.00
CA GLU A 32 3.34 0.96 -17.47
C GLU A 32 4.18 2.22 -17.53
N TRP A 33 5.46 2.05 -17.24
CA TRP A 33 6.46 3.11 -17.35
C TRP A 33 7.81 2.52 -17.74
N GLN A 34 8.75 3.41 -18.08
CA GLN A 34 10.11 3.04 -18.43
C GLN A 34 11.11 3.79 -17.57
N LEU A 35 12.21 3.11 -17.24
CA LEU A 35 13.38 3.70 -16.60
C LEU A 35 14.61 2.98 -17.16
N ASP A 36 15.56 3.74 -17.72
CA ASP A 36 16.82 3.24 -18.27
C ASP A 36 16.65 2.05 -19.24
N GLY A 37 15.67 2.16 -20.16
CA GLY A 37 15.34 1.13 -21.14
C GLY A 37 14.62 -0.11 -20.58
N THR A 38 14.38 -0.18 -19.27
CA THR A 38 13.60 -1.26 -18.64
C THR A 38 12.14 -0.85 -18.55
N ARG A 39 11.23 -1.72 -19.02
CA ARG A 39 9.76 -1.55 -18.89
C ARG A 39 9.29 -2.13 -17.56
N TYR A 40 8.51 -1.37 -16.82
CA TYR A 40 7.86 -1.76 -15.57
C TYR A 40 6.34 -1.78 -15.78
N SER A 41 5.64 -2.62 -15.02
CA SER A 41 4.18 -2.74 -15.12
C SER A 41 3.56 -2.97 -13.74
N GLY A 42 3.00 -1.90 -13.19
CA GLY A 42 2.22 -1.94 -11.95
C GLY A 42 0.73 -2.10 -12.21
N VAL A 43 -0.06 -2.11 -11.15
CA VAL A 43 -1.53 -2.14 -11.22
C VAL A 43 -2.10 -0.98 -10.44
N LEU A 44 -2.91 -0.15 -11.11
CA LEU A 44 -3.69 0.91 -10.49
C LEU A 44 -4.99 0.32 -9.96
N VAL A 45 -5.28 0.53 -8.69
CA VAL A 45 -6.42 0.00 -7.96
C VAL A 45 -7.18 1.16 -7.33
N PHE A 46 -8.47 1.28 -7.64
CA PHE A 46 -9.35 2.33 -7.13
C PHE A 46 -10.81 1.96 -7.37
N ASP A 47 -11.73 2.50 -6.57
CA ASP A 47 -13.16 2.37 -6.82
C ASP A 47 -13.64 3.34 -7.92
N ASP A 48 -14.53 2.96 -8.83
CA ASP A 48 -15.00 3.85 -9.91
C ASP A 48 -16.25 4.68 -9.56
N GLU A 49 -16.74 4.57 -8.31
CA GLU A 49 -17.84 5.40 -7.84
C GLU A 49 -17.40 6.84 -7.47
N GLY A 50 -18.25 7.79 -7.83
CA GLY A 50 -18.09 9.22 -7.53
C GLY A 50 -17.17 9.99 -8.48
N ASP A 51 -17.40 11.30 -8.56
CA ASP A 51 -16.64 12.21 -9.44
C ASP A 51 -15.47 12.90 -8.73
N GLY A 52 -15.25 12.59 -7.44
CA GLY A 52 -14.23 13.21 -6.60
C GLY A 52 -12.82 12.71 -6.88
N ARG A 53 -11.86 13.64 -6.98
CA ARG A 53 -10.43 13.29 -6.97
C ARG A 53 -10.01 12.85 -5.57
N ARG A 54 -9.24 11.78 -5.49
CA ARG A 54 -8.77 11.15 -4.25
C ARG A 54 -7.25 11.16 -4.16
N PRO A 55 -6.69 11.23 -2.94
CA PRO A 55 -5.25 11.09 -2.76
C PRO A 55 -4.70 9.79 -3.34
N GLY A 56 -3.42 9.81 -3.70
CA GLY A 56 -2.72 8.64 -4.22
C GLY A 56 -1.95 7.88 -3.15
N VAL A 57 -1.81 6.57 -3.33
CA VAL A 57 -0.88 5.75 -2.54
C VAL A 57 0.00 4.92 -3.47
N VAL A 58 1.31 5.05 -3.35
CA VAL A 58 2.24 4.08 -3.93
C VAL A 58 2.36 2.91 -2.95
N MET A 59 1.79 1.75 -3.28
CA MET A 59 1.95 0.54 -2.48
C MET A 59 3.09 -0.31 -3.05
N VAL A 60 4.19 -0.44 -2.33
CA VAL A 60 5.30 -1.33 -2.70
C VAL A 60 5.04 -2.72 -2.10
N PRO A 61 4.87 -3.77 -2.92
CA PRO A 61 4.60 -5.11 -2.41
C PRO A 61 5.76 -5.69 -1.59
N ASN A 62 5.50 -6.83 -0.96
CA ASN A 62 6.57 -7.66 -0.44
C ASN A 62 7.53 -8.14 -1.55
N TRP A 63 8.56 -8.89 -1.16
CA TRP A 63 9.58 -9.38 -2.08
C TRP A 63 9.08 -10.24 -3.27
N ARG A 64 7.84 -10.76 -3.24
CA ARG A 64 7.22 -11.47 -4.38
C ARG A 64 6.72 -10.53 -5.49
N GLY A 65 6.78 -9.21 -5.29
CA GLY A 65 6.45 -8.21 -6.31
C GLY A 65 4.95 -8.14 -6.62
N VAL A 66 4.62 -7.71 -7.84
CA VAL A 66 3.21 -7.56 -8.29
C VAL A 66 2.58 -8.94 -8.51
N ASN A 67 1.61 -9.29 -7.67
CA ASN A 67 0.83 -10.53 -7.75
C ASN A 67 -0.59 -10.32 -7.19
N ALA A 68 -1.41 -11.37 -7.20
CA ALA A 68 -2.81 -11.29 -6.74
C ALA A 68 -2.94 -10.85 -5.27
N SER A 69 -2.08 -11.36 -4.37
CA SER A 69 -2.06 -10.97 -2.95
C SER A 69 -1.71 -9.49 -2.76
N ALA A 70 -0.77 -8.97 -3.55
CA ALA A 70 -0.46 -7.53 -3.54
C ALA A 70 -1.65 -6.68 -4.04
N ILE A 71 -2.35 -7.13 -5.08
CA ILE A 71 -3.51 -6.42 -5.62
C ILE A 71 -4.68 -6.44 -4.63
N GLU A 72 -4.89 -7.55 -3.91
CA GLU A 72 -5.89 -7.64 -2.83
C GLU A 72 -5.60 -6.65 -1.70
N LYS A 73 -4.34 -6.59 -1.24
CA LYS A 73 -3.90 -5.61 -0.23
C LYS A 73 -4.11 -4.18 -0.72
N ALA A 74 -3.80 -3.91 -1.99
CA ALA A 74 -4.05 -2.61 -2.60
C ALA A 74 -5.54 -2.26 -2.71
N GLY A 75 -6.41 -3.24 -2.95
CA GLY A 75 -7.86 -3.06 -2.92
C GLY A 75 -8.37 -2.68 -1.53
N ARG A 76 -7.83 -3.32 -0.48
CA ARG A 76 -8.13 -2.96 0.91
C ARG A 76 -7.65 -1.54 1.26
N ILE A 77 -6.46 -1.16 0.81
CA ILE A 77 -5.97 0.22 1.00
C ILE A 77 -6.84 1.18 0.21
N ALA A 78 -7.17 0.88 -1.05
CA ALA A 78 -7.92 1.78 -1.93
C ALA A 78 -9.27 2.13 -1.33
N GLY A 79 -10.05 1.13 -0.89
CA GLY A 79 -11.42 1.33 -0.43
C GLY A 79 -12.19 2.22 -1.40
N ASP A 80 -12.93 3.18 -0.86
CA ASP A 80 -13.50 4.34 -1.55
C ASP A 80 -12.61 5.59 -1.48
N ASP A 81 -11.51 5.56 -0.73
CA ASP A 81 -10.76 6.75 -0.31
C ASP A 81 -9.51 7.09 -1.11
N TYR A 82 -8.85 6.11 -1.74
CA TYR A 82 -7.56 6.32 -2.38
C TYR A 82 -7.45 5.71 -3.79
N VAL A 83 -6.53 6.28 -4.59
CA VAL A 83 -6.04 5.65 -5.82
C VAL A 83 -4.68 5.02 -5.55
N VAL A 84 -4.61 3.69 -5.57
CA VAL A 84 -3.42 2.94 -5.18
C VAL A 84 -2.68 2.42 -6.42
N LEU A 85 -1.38 2.69 -6.54
CA LEU A 85 -0.51 2.00 -7.50
C LEU A 85 0.26 0.89 -6.79
N VAL A 86 0.00 -0.36 -7.18
CA VAL A 86 0.87 -1.50 -6.87
C VAL A 86 2.16 -1.34 -7.68
N ALA A 87 3.24 -0.95 -7.01
CA ALA A 87 4.50 -0.62 -7.64
C ALA A 87 5.27 -1.88 -8.11
N ASP A 88 5.72 -1.86 -9.36
CA ASP A 88 6.68 -2.83 -9.89
C ASP A 88 8.09 -2.23 -9.79
N VAL A 89 8.94 -2.83 -8.96
CA VAL A 89 10.35 -2.41 -8.82
C VAL A 89 11.32 -3.42 -9.44
N TYR A 90 10.85 -4.52 -10.01
CA TYR A 90 11.71 -5.53 -10.63
C TYR A 90 11.75 -5.40 -12.16
N GLY A 91 10.67 -4.91 -12.76
CA GLY A 91 10.46 -4.83 -14.20
C GLY A 91 9.40 -5.82 -14.64
N SER A 92 8.69 -5.48 -15.73
CA SER A 92 7.50 -6.21 -16.21
C SER A 92 7.76 -7.68 -16.56
N ALA A 93 9.00 -8.02 -16.92
CA ALA A 93 9.42 -9.39 -17.23
C ALA A 93 9.73 -10.25 -15.98
N VAL A 94 9.79 -9.66 -14.78
CA VAL A 94 10.20 -10.34 -13.56
C VAL A 94 9.00 -10.45 -12.60
N ARG A 95 8.44 -11.65 -12.48
CA ARG A 95 7.32 -11.98 -11.60
C ARG A 95 7.66 -13.24 -10.79
N PRO A 96 8.30 -13.09 -9.62
CA PRO A 96 8.73 -14.24 -8.82
C PRO A 96 7.59 -15.19 -8.45
N LYS A 97 7.77 -16.49 -8.71
CA LYS A 97 6.78 -17.53 -8.43
C LYS A 97 7.03 -18.22 -7.10
N ASP A 98 8.29 -18.32 -6.69
CA ASP A 98 8.72 -18.94 -5.44
C ASP A 98 9.73 -18.08 -4.66
N ASP A 99 10.16 -18.56 -3.50
CA ASP A 99 11.08 -17.83 -2.62
C ASP A 99 12.47 -17.70 -3.23
N ALA A 100 12.89 -18.66 -4.07
CA ALA A 100 14.20 -18.63 -4.72
C ALA A 100 14.24 -17.53 -5.79
N GLU A 101 13.21 -17.46 -6.64
CA GLU A 101 13.07 -16.39 -7.62
C GLU A 101 12.91 -15.02 -6.93
N ALA A 102 12.18 -14.95 -5.81
CA ALA A 102 11.99 -13.71 -5.07
C ALA A 102 13.29 -13.23 -4.42
N ALA A 103 14.08 -14.16 -3.85
CA ALA A 103 15.41 -13.87 -3.34
C ALA A 103 16.33 -13.35 -4.45
N ALA A 104 16.35 -14.01 -5.61
CA ALA A 104 17.16 -13.60 -6.76
C ALA A 104 16.76 -12.21 -7.30
N ALA A 105 15.46 -11.91 -7.40
CA ALA A 105 14.96 -10.63 -7.88
C ALA A 105 15.21 -9.47 -6.89
N SER A 106 15.03 -9.73 -5.59
CA SER A 106 15.14 -8.69 -4.55
C SER A 106 16.59 -8.38 -4.16
N ARG A 107 17.50 -9.36 -4.24
CA ARG A 107 18.89 -9.21 -3.79
C ARG A 107 19.63 -8.02 -4.43
N PRO A 108 19.63 -7.82 -5.76
CA PRO A 108 20.33 -6.69 -6.38
C PRO A 108 19.85 -5.33 -5.87
N LEU A 109 18.57 -5.20 -5.54
CA LEU A 109 17.99 -3.96 -5.02
C LEU A 109 18.22 -3.77 -3.52
N ARG A 110 18.42 -4.85 -2.76
CA ARG A 110 18.90 -4.75 -1.38
C ARG A 110 20.34 -4.26 -1.33
N GLU A 111 21.18 -4.75 -2.23
CA GLU A 111 22.60 -4.41 -2.31
C GLU A 111 22.85 -3.03 -2.96
N ASN A 112 21.94 -2.57 -3.83
CA ASN A 112 22.02 -1.27 -4.48
C ASN A 112 20.82 -0.37 -4.14
N ARG A 113 20.93 0.38 -3.03
CA ARG A 113 19.88 1.32 -2.59
C ARG A 113 19.63 2.47 -3.56
N ALA A 114 20.65 2.92 -4.30
CA ALA A 114 20.46 3.94 -5.34
C ALA A 114 19.54 3.43 -6.45
N ALA A 115 19.75 2.22 -6.94
CA ALA A 115 18.87 1.59 -7.92
C ALA A 115 17.45 1.40 -7.37
N LEU A 116 17.30 0.93 -6.13
CA LEU A 116 15.98 0.80 -5.50
C LEU A 116 15.24 2.14 -5.41
N ARG A 117 15.92 3.20 -4.96
CA ARG A 117 15.35 4.56 -4.88
C ARG A 117 14.93 5.09 -6.25
N ALA A 118 15.76 4.88 -7.28
CA ALA A 118 15.42 5.30 -8.64
C ALA A 118 14.15 4.60 -9.16
N ARG A 119 14.03 3.28 -8.93
CA ARG A 119 12.85 2.51 -9.34
C ARG A 119 11.59 2.88 -8.56
N ALA A 120 11.71 3.10 -7.24
CA ALA A 120 10.60 3.56 -6.41
C ALA A 120 10.14 4.98 -6.80
N ARG A 121 11.09 5.88 -7.13
CA ARG A 121 10.79 7.21 -7.69
C ARG A 121 10.04 7.11 -9.01
N ALA A 122 10.46 6.24 -9.91
CA ALA A 122 9.78 6.03 -11.18
C ALA A 122 8.33 5.53 -10.98
N ALA A 123 8.08 4.67 -9.98
CA ALA A 123 6.71 4.27 -9.63
C ALA A 123 5.87 5.44 -9.08
N LEU A 124 6.45 6.31 -8.23
CA LEU A 124 5.79 7.53 -7.77
C LEU A 124 5.43 8.45 -8.95
N ASP A 125 6.35 8.66 -9.89
CA ASP A 125 6.12 9.49 -11.06
C ASP A 125 5.08 8.85 -12.00
N ALA A 126 5.05 7.52 -12.11
CA ALA A 126 4.03 6.78 -12.86
C ALA A 126 2.63 6.93 -12.26
N LEU A 127 2.50 6.94 -10.93
CA LEU A 127 1.23 7.25 -10.25
C LEU A 127 0.81 8.69 -10.55
N LYS A 128 1.70 9.67 -10.39
CA LYS A 128 1.42 11.09 -10.70
C LYS A 128 0.92 11.27 -12.14
N ALA A 129 1.49 10.54 -13.09
CA ALA A 129 1.09 10.56 -14.50
C ALA A 129 -0.31 9.98 -14.79
N GLN A 130 -1.00 9.42 -13.78
CA GLN A 130 -2.41 9.01 -13.86
C GLN A 130 -3.38 10.15 -13.55
N ALA A 131 -2.91 11.33 -13.14
CA ALA A 131 -3.76 12.51 -13.00
C ALA A 131 -4.50 12.80 -14.33
N GLY A 132 -5.83 12.96 -14.26
CA GLY A 132 -6.68 13.13 -15.44
C GLY A 132 -7.04 11.85 -16.19
N LYS A 133 -6.45 10.70 -15.84
CA LYS A 133 -6.78 9.35 -16.38
C LYS A 133 -7.43 8.43 -15.34
N ALA A 134 -7.38 8.86 -14.09
CA ALA A 134 -7.97 8.25 -12.91
C ALA A 134 -8.47 9.38 -12.00
N PRO A 135 -9.38 9.11 -11.05
CA PRO A 135 -9.84 10.06 -10.04
C PRO A 135 -8.76 10.32 -8.98
N LEU A 136 -7.55 10.69 -9.44
CA LEU A 136 -6.36 10.93 -8.63
C LEU A 136 -6.11 12.43 -8.46
N ASP A 137 -5.90 12.84 -7.21
CA ASP A 137 -5.26 14.07 -6.81
C ASP A 137 -3.76 13.84 -6.61
N ALA A 138 -2.95 14.13 -7.63
CA ALA A 138 -1.51 13.89 -7.61
C ALA A 138 -0.73 14.88 -6.70
N SER A 139 -1.39 15.85 -6.07
CA SER A 139 -0.77 16.75 -5.09
C SER A 139 -0.63 16.12 -3.70
N ARG A 140 -1.44 15.08 -3.42
CA ARG A 140 -1.46 14.37 -2.13
C ARG A 140 -1.16 12.89 -2.37
N ILE A 141 0.09 12.49 -2.14
CA ILE A 141 0.52 11.10 -2.33
C ILE A 141 1.28 10.60 -1.11
N ALA A 142 0.91 9.44 -0.60
CA ALA A 142 1.65 8.69 0.41
C ALA A 142 2.26 7.42 -0.19
N ALA A 143 3.09 6.70 0.58
CA ALA A 143 3.56 5.37 0.20
C ALA A 143 3.40 4.36 1.34
N VAL A 144 2.97 3.15 1.00
CA VAL A 144 2.81 2.03 1.94
C VAL A 144 3.65 0.87 1.45
N GLY A 145 4.32 0.16 2.37
CA GLY A 145 5.18 -0.95 2.00
C GLY A 145 5.09 -2.12 2.97
N PHE A 146 5.16 -3.33 2.43
CA PHE A 146 5.17 -4.57 3.21
C PHE A 146 6.52 -5.28 3.04
N CYS A 147 7.16 -5.76 4.11
CA CYS A 147 8.41 -6.55 4.03
C CYS A 147 9.50 -5.76 3.26
N PHE A 148 9.95 -6.26 2.11
CA PHE A 148 10.86 -5.57 1.20
C PHE A 148 10.31 -4.22 0.73
N GLY A 149 9.00 -4.13 0.49
CA GLY A 149 8.32 -2.87 0.22
C GLY A 149 8.35 -1.92 1.41
N GLY A 150 8.28 -2.43 2.64
CA GLY A 150 8.41 -1.63 3.86
C GLY A 150 9.78 -0.96 3.95
N SER A 151 10.85 -1.72 3.68
CA SER A 151 12.19 -1.14 3.52
C SER A 151 12.24 -0.13 2.37
N THR A 152 11.58 -0.41 1.25
CA THR A 152 11.56 0.47 0.07
C THR A 152 10.95 1.83 0.39
N VAL A 153 9.81 1.89 1.10
CA VAL A 153 9.17 3.18 1.42
C VAL A 153 9.95 3.99 2.46
N LEU A 154 10.69 3.33 3.36
CA LEU A 154 11.67 4.02 4.22
C LEU A 154 12.80 4.63 3.39
N GLU A 155 13.28 3.93 2.36
CA GLU A 155 14.27 4.48 1.42
C GLU A 155 13.70 5.64 0.58
N MET A 156 12.40 5.64 0.25
CA MET A 156 11.75 6.78 -0.39
C MET A 156 11.77 8.02 0.51
N ALA A 157 11.44 7.86 1.79
CA ALA A 157 11.46 8.96 2.74
C ALA A 157 12.90 9.45 3.03
N ARG A 158 13.88 8.56 3.18
CA ARG A 158 15.31 8.90 3.29
C ARG A 158 15.83 9.69 2.08
N ALA A 159 15.33 9.36 0.89
CA ALA A 159 15.66 10.07 -0.34
C ALA A 159 14.92 11.41 -0.51
N GLY A 160 14.12 11.83 0.48
CA GLY A 160 13.37 13.09 0.43
C GLY A 160 12.35 13.14 -0.70
N MET A 161 11.75 11.98 -1.06
CA MET A 161 10.72 11.97 -2.09
C MET A 161 9.50 12.80 -1.64
N PRO A 162 8.83 13.53 -2.54
CA PRO A 162 7.73 14.42 -2.19
C PRO A 162 6.45 13.62 -1.89
N LEU A 163 6.41 13.04 -0.68
CA LEU A 163 5.33 12.23 -0.14
C LEU A 163 4.76 12.90 1.11
N ALA A 164 3.45 12.79 1.31
CA ALA A 164 2.75 13.29 2.49
C ALA A 164 3.05 12.47 3.75
N GLY A 165 3.46 11.21 3.57
CA GLY A 165 3.90 10.29 4.61
C GLY A 165 4.23 8.91 4.05
N VAL A 166 4.89 8.08 4.85
CA VAL A 166 5.17 6.67 4.53
C VAL A 166 4.75 5.73 5.67
N VAL A 167 4.23 4.56 5.32
CA VAL A 167 3.92 3.49 6.27
C VAL A 167 4.70 2.23 5.92
N SER A 168 5.58 1.80 6.83
CA SER A 168 6.34 0.56 6.70
C SER A 168 5.74 -0.53 7.58
N LEU A 169 5.23 -1.60 6.97
CA LEU A 169 4.79 -2.81 7.66
C LEU A 169 5.89 -3.86 7.58
N HIS A 170 6.42 -4.25 8.75
CA HIS A 170 7.47 -5.24 8.93
C HIS A 170 8.61 -5.10 7.91
N GLY A 171 9.04 -3.87 7.65
CA GLY A 171 10.19 -3.57 6.79
C GLY A 171 11.49 -3.57 7.58
N GLY A 172 12.59 -4.00 6.94
CA GLY A 172 13.93 -3.83 7.52
C GLY A 172 14.29 -2.35 7.64
N LEU A 173 14.86 -1.98 8.78
CA LEU A 173 15.19 -0.60 9.13
C LEU A 173 16.57 -0.18 8.65
N SER A 174 17.53 -1.09 8.63
CA SER A 174 18.91 -0.80 8.30
C SER A 174 19.11 -0.38 6.84
N THR A 175 20.07 0.51 6.63
CA THR A 175 20.43 1.00 5.31
C THR A 175 21.91 1.35 5.23
N PRO A 176 22.58 1.07 4.09
CA PRO A 176 23.92 1.62 3.81
C PRO A 176 23.87 3.09 3.37
N SER A 177 22.69 3.70 3.26
CA SER A 177 22.51 5.06 2.74
C SER A 177 21.58 5.86 3.66
N PRO A 178 22.00 6.21 4.88
CA PRO A 178 21.14 6.92 5.83
C PRO A 178 20.68 8.27 5.29
N ALA A 179 19.58 8.79 5.85
CA ALA A 179 19.15 10.16 5.60
C ALA A 179 20.27 11.15 5.94
N ALA A 180 20.43 12.19 5.12
CA ALA A 180 21.29 13.30 5.50
C ALA A 180 20.60 14.12 6.61
N ALA A 181 21.40 14.74 7.47
CA ALA A 181 20.86 15.59 8.53
C ALA A 181 19.95 16.68 7.94
N GLY A 182 18.74 16.83 8.48
CA GLY A 182 17.73 17.78 8.01
C GLY A 182 17.07 17.45 6.66
N SER A 183 17.37 16.31 6.02
CA SER A 183 16.89 16.00 4.66
C SER A 183 15.61 15.16 4.61
N ALA A 184 15.32 14.37 5.65
CA ALA A 184 14.15 13.50 5.68
C ALA A 184 13.03 14.14 6.51
N LYS A 185 12.16 14.90 5.84
CA LYS A 185 10.99 15.56 6.45
C LYS A 185 9.68 14.81 6.22
N VAL A 186 9.73 13.68 5.52
CA VAL A 186 8.55 12.88 5.21
C VAL A 186 8.11 12.16 6.49
N PRO A 187 6.89 12.36 6.98
CA PRO A 187 6.39 11.67 8.16
C PRO A 187 6.37 10.16 7.98
N MET A 188 6.67 9.42 9.04
CA MET A 188 6.84 7.97 8.99
C MET A 188 6.05 7.26 10.09
N LEU A 189 5.30 6.22 9.70
CA LEU A 189 4.77 5.23 10.61
C LEU A 189 5.45 3.87 10.36
N VAL A 190 6.14 3.34 11.35
CA VAL A 190 6.83 2.05 11.30
C VAL A 190 6.13 1.05 12.20
N LEU A 191 5.62 -0.03 11.59
CA LEU A 191 4.80 -1.06 12.23
C LEU A 191 5.60 -2.37 12.25
N ASN A 192 6.23 -2.67 13.38
CA ASN A 192 7.21 -3.75 13.54
C ASN A 192 6.70 -4.91 14.40
N GLY A 193 7.11 -6.14 14.07
CA GLY A 193 6.90 -7.30 14.94
C GLY A 193 8.03 -7.44 15.97
N ALA A 194 7.70 -7.46 17.26
CA ALA A 194 8.72 -7.47 18.33
C ALA A 194 9.52 -8.78 18.42
N ALA A 195 9.04 -9.85 17.80
CA ALA A 195 9.73 -11.13 17.70
C ALA A 195 10.38 -11.35 16.31
N ASP A 196 10.35 -10.34 15.43
CA ASP A 196 11.02 -10.39 14.13
C ASP A 196 12.55 -10.33 14.32
N ARG A 197 13.22 -11.44 14.00
CA ARG A 197 14.69 -11.54 14.11
C ARG A 197 15.45 -10.82 12.99
N GLY A 198 14.75 -10.38 11.94
CA GLY A 198 15.31 -9.57 10.86
C GLY A 198 15.49 -8.09 11.22
N VAL A 199 14.98 -7.66 12.37
CA VAL A 199 15.13 -6.30 12.91
C VAL A 199 15.68 -6.41 14.33
N THR A 200 16.95 -6.05 14.51
CA THR A 200 17.64 -6.16 15.81
C THR A 200 17.33 -4.96 16.72
N ALA A 201 17.66 -5.06 18.01
CA ALA A 201 17.54 -3.93 18.93
C ALA A 201 18.47 -2.78 18.50
N GLU A 202 19.64 -3.12 17.96
CA GLU A 202 20.60 -2.19 17.40
C GLU A 202 20.04 -1.48 16.16
N ASP A 203 19.32 -2.18 15.28
CA ASP A 203 18.66 -1.57 14.12
C ASP A 203 17.60 -0.55 14.54
N ILE A 204 16.79 -0.87 15.56
CA ILE A 204 15.75 0.03 16.08
C ILE A 204 16.40 1.28 16.69
N ALA A 205 17.43 1.11 17.52
CA ALA A 205 18.14 2.22 18.14
C ALA A 205 18.84 3.10 17.09
N ALA A 206 19.47 2.49 16.09
CA ALA A 206 20.13 3.20 15.00
C ALA A 206 19.11 3.99 14.14
N PHE A 207 17.97 3.38 13.82
CA PHE A 207 16.89 4.04 13.10
C PHE A 207 16.35 5.26 13.85
N GLY A 208 16.06 5.12 15.15
CA GLY A 208 15.58 6.25 15.96
C GLY A 208 16.58 7.41 15.97
N LYS A 209 17.86 7.12 16.20
CA LYS A 209 18.94 8.13 16.14
C LYS A 209 19.04 8.79 14.76
N GLU A 210 18.92 8.01 13.69
CA GLU A 210 18.93 8.51 12.31
C GLU A 210 17.77 9.48 12.08
N MET A 211 16.54 9.08 12.42
CA MET A 211 15.34 9.89 12.18
C MET A 211 15.30 11.15 13.04
N ASP A 212 15.73 11.07 14.30
CA ASP A 212 15.89 12.23 15.18
C ASP A 212 16.93 13.22 14.62
N GLY A 213 18.09 12.71 14.17
CA GLY A 213 19.13 13.52 13.55
C GLY A 213 18.73 14.13 12.20
N ALA A 214 17.81 13.47 11.48
CA ALA A 214 17.22 14.00 10.26
C ALA A 214 16.12 15.04 10.52
N GLY A 215 15.62 15.14 11.76
CA GLY A 215 14.48 15.99 12.11
C GLY A 215 13.16 15.48 11.53
N ALA A 216 13.02 14.15 11.37
CA ALA A 216 11.81 13.52 10.83
C ALA A 216 10.70 13.48 11.88
N ASP A 217 9.45 13.55 11.42
CA ASP A 217 8.27 13.15 12.20
C ASP A 217 8.10 11.63 12.07
N TRP A 218 8.41 10.87 13.12
CA TRP A 218 8.38 9.41 13.03
C TRP A 218 7.72 8.76 14.25
N GLN A 219 7.03 7.66 13.99
CA GLN A 219 6.45 6.78 14.98
C GLN A 219 6.91 5.35 14.74
N PHE A 220 7.22 4.63 15.81
CA PHE A 220 7.57 3.22 15.77
C PHE A 220 6.72 2.44 16.76
N VAL A 221 5.97 1.47 16.25
CA VAL A 221 5.10 0.59 17.04
C VAL A 221 5.63 -0.83 16.96
N ASN A 222 5.91 -1.41 18.13
CA ASN A 222 6.47 -2.75 18.23
C ASN A 222 5.43 -3.74 18.79
N PHE A 223 4.94 -4.66 17.97
CA PHE A 223 3.88 -5.59 18.35
C PHE A 223 4.43 -6.83 19.05
N SER A 224 4.17 -6.95 20.35
CA SER A 224 4.61 -8.09 21.17
C SER A 224 4.20 -9.45 20.58
N GLY A 225 5.17 -10.34 20.39
CA GLY A 225 4.98 -11.71 19.90
C GLY A 225 4.79 -11.86 18.39
N ALA A 226 4.59 -10.75 17.66
CA ALA A 226 4.50 -10.80 16.20
C ALA A 226 5.90 -10.94 15.58
N VAL A 227 6.02 -11.80 14.56
CA VAL A 227 7.24 -12.00 13.77
C VAL A 227 7.14 -11.24 12.43
N HIS A 228 8.02 -11.54 11.47
CA HIS A 228 7.92 -10.98 10.13
C HIS A 228 6.58 -11.35 9.47
N CYS A 229 6.16 -10.58 8.46
CA CYS A 229 4.91 -10.81 7.71
C CYS A 229 3.62 -10.77 8.54
N PHE A 230 3.65 -10.27 9.77
CA PHE A 230 2.51 -10.35 10.68
C PHE A 230 1.21 -9.74 10.12
N ALA A 231 1.31 -8.80 9.18
CA ALA A 231 0.19 -8.11 8.54
C ALA A 231 -0.27 -8.76 7.22
N GLU A 232 0.34 -9.87 6.81
CA GLU A 232 0.03 -10.59 5.57
C GLU A 232 -0.79 -11.86 5.90
N SER A 233 -2.08 -11.87 5.56
CA SER A 233 -3.01 -12.98 5.87
C SER A 233 -2.65 -14.31 5.20
N ASP A 234 -1.88 -14.25 4.12
CA ASP A 234 -1.36 -15.39 3.37
C ASP A 234 0.01 -15.89 3.89
N ALA A 235 0.60 -15.26 4.92
CA ALA A 235 1.88 -15.66 5.48
C ALA A 235 1.77 -16.88 6.41
N ASN A 236 2.43 -17.98 6.03
CA ASN A 236 2.51 -19.21 6.81
C ASN A 236 3.85 -19.95 6.60
N SER A 237 4.96 -19.32 7.00
CA SER A 237 6.31 -19.88 6.91
C SER A 237 7.03 -19.76 8.27
N PRO A 238 6.66 -20.61 9.24
CA PRO A 238 7.23 -20.57 10.58
C PRO A 238 8.71 -20.99 10.60
N PRO A 239 9.50 -20.51 11.59
CA PRO A 239 9.09 -19.58 12.65
C PRO A 239 9.21 -18.10 12.24
N GLY A 240 9.72 -17.79 11.06
CA GLY A 240 10.19 -16.44 10.71
C GLY A 240 9.14 -15.50 10.13
N CYS A 241 8.15 -16.00 9.39
CA CYS A 241 7.15 -15.21 8.66
C CYS A 241 5.76 -15.81 8.89
N LEU A 242 4.92 -15.15 9.68
CA LEU A 242 3.62 -15.69 10.11
C LEU A 242 2.61 -14.58 10.35
N TYR A 243 1.39 -14.77 9.85
CA TYR A 243 0.26 -13.89 10.15
C TYR A 243 -0.08 -13.86 11.65
N ASP A 244 -0.11 -12.67 12.26
CA ASP A 244 -0.68 -12.45 13.60
C ASP A 244 -1.94 -11.59 13.45
N PRO A 245 -3.16 -12.16 13.57
CA PRO A 245 -4.39 -11.43 13.32
C PRO A 245 -4.62 -10.25 14.27
N ARG A 246 -4.07 -10.30 15.49
CA ARG A 246 -4.19 -9.20 16.46
C ARG A 246 -3.25 -8.05 16.09
N ALA A 247 -1.99 -8.35 15.76
CA ALA A 247 -1.03 -7.34 15.32
C ALA A 247 -1.45 -6.74 13.98
N ALA A 248 -1.90 -7.56 13.02
CA ALA A 248 -2.43 -7.12 11.74
C ALA A 248 -3.59 -6.13 11.91
N ARG A 249 -4.63 -6.47 12.68
CA ARG A 249 -5.77 -5.56 12.89
C ARG A 249 -5.36 -4.19 13.44
N ARG A 250 -4.41 -4.18 14.39
CA ARG A 250 -3.88 -2.92 14.97
C ARG A 250 -3.08 -2.13 13.95
N ALA A 251 -2.16 -2.78 13.25
CA ALA A 251 -1.31 -2.17 12.24
C ALA A 251 -2.12 -1.56 11.09
N TRP A 252 -3.12 -2.28 10.58
CA TRP A 252 -4.01 -1.76 9.54
C TRP A 252 -4.78 -0.52 10.02
N LYS A 253 -5.36 -0.55 11.24
CA LYS A 253 -6.03 0.64 11.78
C LYS A 253 -5.08 1.83 11.94
N MET A 254 -3.86 1.60 12.45
CA MET A 254 -2.87 2.67 12.59
C MET A 254 -2.43 3.24 11.23
N MET A 255 -2.32 2.39 10.21
CA MET A 255 -2.05 2.83 8.84
C MET A 255 -3.20 3.68 8.30
N ASP A 256 -4.45 3.25 8.47
CA ASP A 256 -5.64 3.98 8.02
C ASP A 256 -5.69 5.37 8.67
N ASP A 257 -5.58 5.43 10.02
CA ASP A 257 -5.58 6.68 10.78
C ASP A 257 -4.42 7.62 10.34
N PHE A 258 -3.24 7.07 10.06
CA PHE A 258 -2.09 7.84 9.57
C PHE A 258 -2.31 8.36 8.15
N LEU A 259 -2.82 7.54 7.23
CA LEU A 259 -3.09 7.96 5.85
C LEU A 259 -4.18 9.04 5.80
N GLU A 260 -5.23 8.91 6.61
CA GLU A 260 -6.29 9.92 6.77
C GLU A 260 -5.70 11.28 7.19
N GLU A 261 -4.89 11.30 8.26
CA GLU A 261 -4.22 12.50 8.74
C GLU A 261 -3.31 13.12 7.67
N ARG A 262 -2.42 12.29 7.08
CA ARG A 262 -1.39 12.78 6.15
C ARG A 262 -1.97 13.25 4.83
N LEU A 263 -3.05 12.63 4.36
CA LEU A 263 -3.68 12.93 3.08
C LEU A 263 -4.89 13.85 3.22
N GLN A 264 -5.29 14.22 4.45
CA GLN A 264 -6.41 15.13 4.74
C GLN A 264 -7.68 14.66 4.00
N ARG A 265 -8.08 13.41 4.26
CA ARG A 265 -9.19 12.76 3.58
C ARG A 265 -10.35 12.51 4.53
#